data_AF-A0A8J7WVB8-F1
#
_entry.id   AF-A0A8J7WVB8-F1
#
_cell.length_a   1.000
_cell.length_b   1.000
_cell.length_c   1.000
_cell.angle_alpha   90.00
_cell.angle_beta   90.00
_cell.angle_gamma   90.00
#
_symmetry.space_group_name_H-M   'P 1'
#
loop_
_entity.id
_entity.type
_entity.pdbx_description
1 polymer ?
#
loop_
_entity_poly.entity_id
_entity_poly.type
_entity_poly.pdbx_seq_one_letter_code
_entity_poly.pdbx_strand_id
1 'polypeptide(L)'
;MKLKVVGDRGELRDYFDLMAIEQRAGRTVEEGLSLFLARFAPAYPQQALGHIVRGLGYFDEVEPDELLPVPRSQIVDYWTGRQPAIIAALGRFGE
;
A
#
# COMPACT_ATOMS: atom_id res chain seq x y z
N MET A 1 14.04 1.04 1.33
CA MET A 1 12.67 0.58 1.63
C MET A 1 11.72 1.47 0.85
N LYS A 2 11.03 0.94 -0.16
CA LYS A 2 10.32 1.69 -1.21
C LYS A 2 8.92 2.20 -0.78
N LEU A 3 8.80 2.70 0.45
CA LEU A 3 7.55 3.28 0.97
C LEU A 3 7.30 4.73 0.54
N LYS A 4 8.17 5.29 -0.32
CA LYS A 4 8.06 6.67 -0.83
C LYS A 4 7.09 6.83 -2.01
N VAL A 5 6.53 5.74 -2.55
CA VAL A 5 5.87 5.77 -3.87
C VAL A 5 4.35 6.01 -3.80
N VAL A 6 3.71 5.86 -2.65
CA VAL A 6 2.25 6.05 -2.51
C VAL A 6 1.85 7.52 -2.26
N GLY A 7 2.83 8.44 -2.23
CA GLY A 7 2.61 9.84 -1.82
C GLY A 7 2.62 10.88 -2.92
N ASP A 8 3.20 10.61 -4.09
CA ASP A 8 3.45 11.66 -5.10
C ASP A 8 2.94 11.29 -6.49
N ARG A 9 3.27 10.09 -7.02
CA ARG A 9 2.65 9.44 -8.19
C ARG A 9 2.98 7.95 -8.12
N GLY A 10 1.99 7.12 -7.77
CA GLY A 10 2.21 5.68 -7.68
C GLY A 10 2.29 5.07 -9.08
N GLU A 11 3.43 4.48 -9.44
CA GLU A 11 3.49 3.61 -10.62
C GLU A 11 2.73 2.31 -10.32
N LEU A 12 1.98 1.77 -11.29
CA LEU A 12 1.24 0.51 -11.10
C LEU A 12 2.16 -0.64 -10.63
N ARG A 13 3.44 -0.55 -11.00
CA ARG A 13 4.49 -1.47 -10.59
C ARG A 13 4.69 -1.54 -9.08
N ASP A 14 4.60 -0.44 -8.35
CA ASP A 14 4.80 -0.47 -6.90
C ASP A 14 3.64 -1.17 -6.19
N TYR A 15 2.42 -1.03 -6.71
CA TYR A 15 1.25 -1.81 -6.24
C TYR A 15 1.42 -3.30 -6.54
N PHE A 16 1.97 -3.65 -7.71
CA PHE A 16 2.30 -5.03 -8.04
C PHE A 16 3.40 -5.60 -7.12
N ASP A 17 4.47 -4.86 -6.89
CA ASP A 17 5.58 -5.29 -6.03
C ASP A 17 5.08 -5.55 -4.59
N LEU A 18 4.24 -4.66 -4.05
CA LEU A 18 3.62 -4.86 -2.74
C LEU A 18 2.73 -6.11 -2.71
N MET A 19 1.92 -6.34 -3.76
CA MET A 19 1.05 -7.50 -3.86
C MET A 19 1.88 -8.79 -3.93
N ALA A 20 2.96 -8.77 -4.70
CA ALA A 20 3.88 -9.90 -4.83
C ALA A 20 4.59 -10.21 -3.50
N ILE A 21 4.94 -9.19 -2.71
CA ILE A 21 5.50 -9.38 -1.37
C ILE A 21 4.47 -10.03 -0.44
N GLU A 22 3.23 -9.55 -0.39
CA GLU A 22 2.17 -10.16 0.43
C GLU A 22 1.95 -11.63 0.05
N GLN A 23 1.87 -11.93 -1.24
CA GLN A 23 1.59 -13.29 -1.73
C GLN A 23 2.77 -14.25 -1.60
N ARG A 24 4.02 -13.79 -1.80
CA ARG A 24 5.20 -14.67 -1.90
C ARG A 24 6.01 -14.73 -0.62
N ALA A 25 6.12 -13.62 0.10
CA ALA A 25 6.95 -13.52 1.30
C ALA A 25 6.14 -13.72 2.59
N GLY A 26 4.80 -13.78 2.50
CA GLY A 26 3.92 -13.85 3.67
C GLY A 26 4.02 -12.63 4.58
N ARG A 27 4.57 -11.52 4.07
CA ARG A 27 4.73 -10.26 4.79
C ARG A 27 3.59 -9.35 4.41
N THR A 28 2.84 -8.87 5.39
CA THR A 28 1.66 -8.05 5.11
C THR A 28 2.01 -6.59 4.96
N VAL A 29 1.17 -5.82 4.26
CA VAL A 29 1.31 -4.36 4.22
C VAL A 29 1.23 -3.77 5.62
N GLU A 30 0.39 -4.33 6.49
CA GLU A 30 0.28 -3.97 7.90
C GLU A 30 1.64 -4.03 8.62
N GLU A 31 2.41 -5.11 8.44
CA GLU A 31 3.78 -5.21 8.98
C GLU A 31 4.69 -4.11 8.39
N GLY A 32 4.58 -3.85 7.09
CA GLY A 32 5.34 -2.79 6.41
C GLY A 32 5.04 -1.39 6.97
N LEU A 33 3.77 -1.12 7.29
CA LEU A 33 3.32 0.13 7.92
C LEU A 33 3.83 0.26 9.36
N SER A 34 3.82 -0.82 10.15
CA SER A 34 4.44 -0.82 11.48
C SER A 34 5.95 -0.53 11.41
N LEU A 35 6.65 -1.14 10.46
CA LEU A 35 8.08 -0.87 10.23
C LEU A 35 8.32 0.57 9.77
N PHE A 36 7.45 1.13 8.92
CA PHE A 36 7.52 2.53 8.51
C PHE A 36 7.42 3.48 9.72
N LEU A 37 6.44 3.26 10.60
CA LEU A 37 6.28 4.06 11.81
C LEU A 37 7.50 3.94 12.73
N ALA A 38 7.99 2.73 12.97
CA ALA A 38 9.16 2.50 13.81
C ALA A 38 10.44 3.11 13.22
N ARG A 39 10.60 3.09 11.89
CA ARG A 39 11.79 3.57 11.19
C ARG A 39 11.86 5.10 11.10
N PHE A 40 10.73 5.73 10.81
CA PHE A 40 10.68 7.14 10.43
C PHE A 40 10.09 8.04 11.50
N ALA A 41 9.37 7.48 12.49
CA ALA A 41 8.73 8.21 13.58
C ALA A 41 8.10 9.55 13.12
N PRO A 42 7.21 9.52 12.11
CA PRO A 42 6.66 10.74 11.53
C PRO A 42 5.93 11.56 12.60
N ALA A 43 6.02 12.89 12.50
CA ALA A 43 5.38 13.81 13.46
C ALA A 43 3.86 13.62 13.55
N TYR A 44 3.22 13.15 12.47
CA TYR A 44 1.78 12.85 12.40
C TYR A 44 1.55 11.44 11.83
N PRO A 45 1.68 10.39 12.65
CA PRO A 45 1.67 9.01 12.18
C PRO A 45 0.33 8.62 11.53
N GLN A 46 -0.78 9.07 12.08
CA GLN A 46 -2.13 8.76 11.61
C GLN A 46 -2.41 9.42 10.26
N GLN A 47 -1.92 10.64 10.05
CA GLN A 47 -2.02 11.31 8.76
C GLN A 47 -1.14 10.63 7.70
N ALA A 48 0.07 10.24 8.06
CA ALA A 48 0.99 9.51 7.17
C ALA A 48 0.41 8.14 6.75
N LEU A 49 -0.10 7.38 7.72
CA LEU A 49 -0.76 6.09 7.46
C LEU A 49 -2.03 6.26 6.64
N GLY A 50 -2.88 7.23 6.98
CA GLY A 50 -4.11 7.51 6.25
C GLY A 50 -3.86 7.88 4.78
N HIS A 51 -2.79 8.63 4.51
CA HIS A 51 -2.38 8.94 3.14
C HIS A 51 -1.96 7.68 2.37
N ILE A 52 -1.12 6.83 2.97
CA ILE A 52 -0.65 5.58 2.33
C ILE A 52 -1.84 4.64 2.05
N VAL A 53 -2.73 4.43 3.00
CA VAL A 53 -3.87 3.52 2.84
C VAL A 53 -4.91 4.05 1.86
N ARG A 54 -5.12 5.36 1.81
CA ARG A 54 -5.96 5.97 0.78
C ARG A 54 -5.36 5.73 -0.61
N GLY A 55 -4.05 5.92 -0.78
CA GLY A 55 -3.38 5.65 -2.05
C GLY A 55 -3.44 4.18 -2.48
N LEU A 56 -3.52 3.23 -1.53
CA LEU A 56 -3.71 1.80 -1.85
C LEU A 56 -5.07 1.49 -2.49
N GLY A 57 -6.10 2.33 -2.31
CA GLY A 57 -7.40 2.13 -2.96
C GLY A 57 -7.75 3.17 -4.02
N TYR A 58 -6.82 4.06 -4.38
CA TYR A 58 -7.05 5.10 -5.38
C TYR A 58 -6.09 4.91 -6.55
N PHE A 59 -6.64 4.52 -7.71
CA PHE A 59 -5.87 4.14 -8.89
C PHE A 59 -6.02 5.12 -10.06
N ASP A 60 -6.85 6.15 -9.95
CA ASP A 60 -7.23 7.02 -11.09
C ASP A 60 -6.00 7.72 -11.73
N GLU A 61 -5.05 8.11 -10.89
CA GLU A 61 -3.80 8.78 -11.30
C GLU A 61 -2.59 7.83 -11.40
N VAL A 62 -2.81 6.51 -11.29
CA VAL A 62 -1.75 5.51 -11.39
C VAL A 62 -1.41 5.27 -12.86
N GLU A 63 -0.15 5.50 -13.22
CA GLU A 63 0.32 5.26 -14.59
C GLU A 63 0.28 3.77 -14.94
N PRO A 64 -0.29 3.39 -16.10
CA PRO A 64 -0.32 1.99 -16.54
C PRO A 64 1.10 1.49 -16.85
N ASP A 65 1.32 0.19 -16.63
CA ASP A 65 2.58 -0.47 -16.95
C ASP A 65 2.27 -1.80 -17.68
N GLU A 66 2.58 -1.85 -18.98
CA GLU A 66 2.33 -3.00 -19.85
C GLU A 66 3.38 -4.12 -19.66
N LEU A 67 4.46 -3.86 -18.94
CA LEU A 67 5.52 -4.84 -18.66
C LEU A 67 5.19 -5.71 -17.44
N LEU A 68 4.09 -5.41 -16.73
CA LEU A 68 3.68 -6.20 -15.58
C LEU A 68 3.15 -7.57 -16.01
N PRO A 69 3.44 -8.63 -15.22
CA PRO A 69 3.05 -10.00 -15.56
C PRO A 69 1.54 -10.26 -15.33
N VAL A 70 0.79 -9.27 -14.86
CA VAL A 70 -0.62 -9.35 -14.52
C VAL A 70 -1.35 -8.12 -15.04
N PRO A 71 -2.63 -8.23 -15.41
CA PRO A 71 -3.39 -7.08 -15.87
C PRO A 71 -3.63 -6.09 -14.72
N ARG A 72 -3.73 -4.80 -15.06
CA ARG A 72 -4.06 -3.72 -14.12
C ARG A 72 -5.29 -4.05 -13.28
N SER A 73 -6.35 -4.58 -13.88
CA SER A 73 -7.59 -4.92 -13.17
C SER A 73 -7.33 -5.86 -12.00
N GLN A 74 -6.49 -6.88 -12.17
CA GLN A 74 -6.16 -7.81 -11.10
C GLN A 74 -5.48 -7.14 -9.91
N ILE A 75 -4.59 -6.17 -10.17
CA ILE A 75 -3.92 -5.40 -9.12
C ILE A 75 -4.95 -4.51 -8.39
N VAL A 76 -5.80 -3.82 -9.15
CA VAL A 76 -6.86 -2.95 -8.62
C VAL A 76 -7.86 -3.73 -7.76
N ASP A 77 -8.35 -4.87 -8.27
CA ASP A 77 -9.30 -5.74 -7.57
C ASP A 77 -8.73 -6.27 -6.25
N TYR A 78 -7.46 -6.70 -6.28
CA TYR A 78 -6.76 -7.16 -5.08
C TYR A 78 -6.74 -6.07 -3.99
N TRP A 79 -6.24 -4.89 -4.33
CA TRP A 79 -6.07 -3.82 -3.35
C TRP A 79 -7.39 -3.21 -2.90
N THR A 80 -8.36 -3.07 -3.80
CA THR A 80 -9.71 -2.60 -3.45
C THR A 80 -10.38 -3.56 -2.47
N GLY A 81 -10.22 -4.88 -2.67
CA GLY A 81 -10.72 -5.89 -1.73
C GLY A 81 -9.95 -5.94 -0.41
N ARG A 82 -8.64 -5.65 -0.43
CA ARG A 82 -7.76 -5.69 0.76
C ARG A 82 -7.86 -4.44 1.63
N GLN A 83 -8.17 -3.28 1.03
CA GLN A 83 -8.19 -1.98 1.72
C GLN A 83 -9.05 -1.95 2.99
N PRO A 84 -10.29 -2.51 3.02
CA PRO A 84 -11.10 -2.53 4.24
C PRO A 84 -10.42 -3.28 5.40
N ALA A 85 -9.73 -4.39 5.10
CA ALA A 85 -9.01 -5.18 6.10
C ALA A 85 -7.80 -4.40 6.66
N ILE A 86 -7.08 -3.67 5.80
CA ILE A 86 -5.95 -2.82 6.21
C ILE A 86 -6.45 -1.67 7.09
N ILE A 87 -7.55 -1.01 6.71
CA ILE A 87 -8.17 0.05 7.53
C ILE A 87 -8.57 -0.49 8.91
N ALA A 88 -9.20 -1.67 8.97
CA ALA A 88 -9.58 -2.30 10.24
C ALA A 88 -8.37 -2.73 11.09
N ALA A 89 -7.25 -3.09 10.46
CA ALA A 89 -5.99 -3.33 11.17
C ALA A 89 -5.40 -2.03 11.73
N LEU A 90 -5.41 -0.94 10.95
CA LEU A 90 -4.90 0.36 11.37
C LEU A 90 -5.72 1.05 12.45
N GLY A 91 -7.04 0.87 12.46
CA GLY A 91 -7.89 1.34 13.57
C GLY A 91 -7.44 0.78 14.93
N ARG A 92 -6.85 -0.42 14.95
CA ARG A 92 -6.31 -1.06 16.17
C ARG A 92 -4.93 -0.55 16.58
N PHE A 93 -4.21 0.16 15.72
CA PHE A 93 -2.92 0.79 16.06
C PHE A 93 -3.09 2.17 16.70
N GLY A 94 -4.32 2.70 16.79
CA GLY A 94 -4.64 4.03 17.29
C GLY A 94 -5.24 4.09 18.71
N GLU A 95 -5.31 2.95 19.42
CA GLU A 95 -5.72 2.88 20.84
C GLU A 95 -4.52 2.83 21.80
#